data_AF-A0A7I8WDY5-F1
#
_entry.id   AF-A0A7I8WDY5-F1
#
_cell.length_a   1.000
_cell.length_b   1.000
_cell.length_c   1.000
_cell.angle_alpha   90.00
_cell.angle_beta   90.00
_cell.angle_gamma   90.00
#
_symmetry.space_group_name_H-M   'P 1'
#
loop_
_entity.id
_entity.type
_entity.pdbx_description
1 polymer ?
#
loop_
_entity_poly.entity_id
_entity_poly.type
_entity_poly.pdbx_seq_one_letter_code
_entity_poly.pdbx_strand_id
1 'polypeptide(L)'
;MKNGLQNIFEGLKSSAFSLQEILFLQENFKEEQASWMGDLLKECIGLKTINLNFMKTIGKGFESICNGLKSSATSLQKMDLCGCNLSEEQGIWLGDLLIECKVFNHLHLGYNSNITDNGLNRIFKGLTSSLETLEYIDLSGCNITENQCFWLGDLLQKCIGKLEINLTSNTQMGEGFKRICYGLKSPSLQSIHFTFCNLSEEQGIWLSDLLFDCTMLTAINLTQNGTLKNEILNVFNGLTSSCNSLQQISLAECNLTEEQGVHLGNLLLKCKRLTHINLTNNKILSKGFKRICNGLKMSCFTLKHINLSYCDLSEEQAFCLGDLLSECTALKDIHLCSNCNMKNGFDKIYSGLKSSKFTLQNISILQCDLSEEQKLSLNNLAPTIQA
;
A
#
# COMPACT_ATOMS: atom_id res chain seq x y z
N MET A 1 3.13 32.69 -21.28
CA MET A 1 3.30 31.65 -20.25
C MET A 1 4.77 31.33 -19.94
N LYS A 2 5.67 31.13 -20.93
CA LYS A 2 7.11 30.86 -20.69
C LYS A 2 7.79 31.83 -19.71
N ASN A 3 7.66 33.14 -19.94
CA ASN A 3 8.26 34.16 -19.06
C ASN A 3 7.61 34.21 -17.67
N GLY A 4 6.38 33.69 -17.51
CA GLY A 4 5.67 33.70 -16.23
C GLY A 4 6.30 32.72 -15.24
N LEU A 5 6.51 31.47 -15.66
CA LEU A 5 7.07 30.44 -14.78
C LEU A 5 8.55 30.72 -14.44
N GLN A 6 9.33 31.19 -15.42
CA GLN A 6 10.71 31.62 -15.16
C GLN A 6 10.76 32.76 -14.13
N ASN A 7 9.90 33.77 -14.27
CA ASN A 7 9.82 34.88 -13.31
C ASN A 7 9.36 34.42 -11.92
N ILE A 8 8.49 33.41 -11.85
CA ILE A 8 8.10 32.79 -10.57
C ILE A 8 9.33 32.16 -9.91
N PHE A 9 10.09 31.33 -10.63
CA PHE A 9 11.29 30.71 -10.07
C PHE A 9 12.34 31.74 -9.64
N GLU A 10 12.59 32.78 -10.46
CA GLU A 10 13.49 33.87 -10.08
C GLU A 10 13.00 34.65 -8.86
N GLY A 11 11.70 34.96 -8.79
CA GLY A 11 11.11 35.66 -7.64
C GLY A 11 11.24 34.87 -6.33
N LEU A 12 11.15 33.54 -6.40
CA LEU A 12 11.25 32.66 -5.25
C LEU A 12 12.67 32.53 -4.67
N LYS A 13 13.73 32.78 -5.47
CA LYS A 13 15.13 32.63 -5.03
C LYS A 13 15.44 33.42 -3.76
N SER A 14 14.91 34.64 -3.65
CA SER A 14 15.12 35.51 -2.48
C SER A 14 14.61 34.94 -1.16
N SER A 15 13.68 33.98 -1.20
CA SER A 15 13.09 33.31 -0.04
C SER A 15 13.37 31.81 0.00
N ALA A 16 14.11 31.27 -0.97
CA ALA A 16 14.25 29.84 -1.21
C ALA A 16 14.91 29.09 -0.03
N PHE A 17 15.80 29.75 0.71
CA PHE A 17 16.45 29.20 1.91
C PHE A 17 15.46 28.79 3.02
N SER A 18 14.23 29.31 2.99
CA SER A 18 13.17 28.98 3.96
C SER A 18 12.23 27.86 3.50
N LEU A 19 12.31 27.44 2.24
CA LEU A 19 11.46 26.40 1.69
C LEU A 19 11.82 25.03 2.27
N GLN A 20 10.83 24.37 2.89
CA GLN A 20 10.97 23.01 3.41
C GLN A 20 10.27 21.97 2.52
N GLU A 21 9.25 22.39 1.77
CA GLU A 21 8.48 21.50 0.92
C GLU A 21 8.18 22.19 -0.41
N ILE A 22 8.35 21.45 -1.51
CA ILE A 22 7.99 21.90 -2.85
C ILE A 22 7.07 20.85 -3.46
N LEU A 23 5.86 21.29 -3.83
CA LEU A 23 4.84 20.46 -4.45
C LEU A 23 4.44 21.09 -5.78
N PHE A 24 4.55 20.32 -6.86
CA PHE A 24 4.04 20.74 -8.17
C PHE A 24 2.86 19.86 -8.54
N LEU A 25 1.68 20.47 -8.65
CA LEU A 25 0.48 19.76 -9.06
C LEU A 25 0.39 19.75 -10.59
N GLN A 26 0.69 18.61 -11.20
CA GLN A 26 0.31 18.28 -12.58
C GLN A 26 0.74 19.28 -13.68
N GLU A 27 1.89 19.93 -13.52
CA GLU A 27 2.51 20.66 -14.63
C GLU A 27 3.58 19.75 -15.28
N ASN A 28 3.31 19.30 -16.51
CA ASN A 28 4.25 18.49 -17.26
C ASN A 28 5.39 19.39 -17.78
N PHE A 29 6.33 19.72 -16.88
CA PHE A 29 7.51 20.51 -17.21
C PHE A 29 8.30 19.82 -18.32
N LYS A 30 8.72 20.62 -19.29
CA LYS A 30 9.74 20.20 -20.26
C LYS A 30 11.12 20.46 -19.66
N GLU A 31 12.16 20.01 -20.35
CA GLU A 31 13.54 20.09 -19.89
C GLU A 31 13.98 21.52 -19.50
N GLU A 32 13.53 22.53 -20.23
CA GLU A 32 13.84 23.95 -19.96
C GLU A 32 13.29 24.40 -18.59
N GLN A 33 12.04 24.07 -18.28
CA GLN A 33 11.42 24.40 -16.99
C GLN A 33 12.06 23.61 -15.83
N ALA A 34 12.40 22.35 -16.08
CA ALA A 34 13.12 21.53 -15.11
C ALA A 34 14.52 22.10 -14.80
N SER A 35 15.17 22.71 -15.80
CA SER A 35 16.45 23.41 -15.59
C SER A 35 16.30 24.65 -14.69
N TRP A 36 15.28 25.49 -14.94
CA TRP A 36 15.00 26.64 -14.06
C TRP A 36 14.68 26.22 -12.62
N MET A 37 13.97 25.09 -12.48
CA MET A 37 13.73 24.51 -11.17
C MET A 37 15.02 24.04 -10.50
N GLY A 38 15.92 23.38 -11.25
CA GLY A 38 17.25 23.02 -10.76
C GLY A 38 18.02 24.23 -10.22
N ASP A 39 17.94 25.38 -10.90
CA ASP A 39 18.55 26.62 -10.43
C ASP A 39 17.92 27.18 -9.15
N LEU A 40 16.60 27.11 -9.01
CA LEU A 40 15.93 27.47 -7.75
C LEU A 40 16.37 26.53 -6.61
N LEU A 41 16.46 25.22 -6.88
CA LEU A 41 16.76 24.21 -5.87
C LEU A 41 18.16 24.36 -5.26
N LYS A 42 19.10 24.99 -5.97
CA LYS A 42 20.42 25.35 -5.43
C LYS A 42 20.34 26.26 -4.20
N GLU A 43 19.30 27.09 -4.13
CA GLU A 43 19.06 28.04 -3.03
C GLU A 43 18.21 27.43 -1.90
N CYS A 44 17.60 26.26 -2.13
CA CYS A 44 16.69 25.59 -1.20
C CYS A 44 17.42 24.72 -0.17
N ILE A 45 18.42 25.27 0.54
CA ILE A 45 19.33 24.51 1.43
C ILE A 45 18.65 23.73 2.57
N GLY A 46 17.42 24.11 2.95
CA GLY A 46 16.64 23.49 4.02
C GLY A 46 15.52 22.57 3.54
N LEU A 47 15.47 22.25 2.24
CA LEU A 47 14.40 21.46 1.64
C LEU A 47 14.37 20.04 2.23
N LYS A 48 13.18 19.61 2.66
CA LYS A 48 12.92 18.29 3.22
C LYS A 48 12.13 17.41 2.28
N THR A 49 11.18 17.98 1.54
CA THR A 49 10.27 17.23 0.68
C THR A 49 10.19 17.86 -0.69
N ILE A 50 10.28 17.03 -1.72
CA ILE A 50 9.97 17.44 -3.10
C ILE A 50 9.02 16.43 -3.74
N ASN A 51 7.93 16.94 -4.32
CA ASN A 51 6.99 16.15 -5.10
C ASN A 51 7.02 16.59 -6.57
N LEU A 52 7.45 15.67 -7.41
CA LEU A 52 7.55 15.80 -8.87
C LEU A 52 6.65 14.78 -9.57
N ASN A 53 5.67 14.19 -8.89
CA ASN A 53 4.88 13.10 -9.44
C ASN A 53 4.20 13.48 -10.77
N PHE A 54 4.13 12.49 -11.65
CA PHE A 54 3.56 12.58 -12.99
C PHE A 54 4.20 13.64 -13.91
N MET A 55 5.43 14.10 -13.63
CA MET A 55 6.24 14.93 -14.53
C MET A 55 6.89 14.10 -15.66
N LYS A 56 6.06 13.55 -16.54
CA LYS A 56 6.44 12.61 -17.61
C LYS A 56 7.46 13.17 -18.63
N THR A 57 7.58 14.49 -18.76
CA THR A 57 8.45 15.15 -19.75
C THR A 57 9.71 15.80 -19.15
N ILE A 58 10.06 15.45 -17.91
CA ILE A 58 11.22 16.00 -17.19
C ILE A 58 12.55 15.77 -17.93
N GLY A 59 12.66 14.65 -18.65
CA GLY A 59 13.75 14.35 -19.59
C GLY A 59 15.13 14.59 -18.99
N LYS A 60 16.01 15.25 -19.74
CA LYS A 60 17.35 15.63 -19.29
C LYS A 60 17.35 16.74 -18.24
N GLY A 61 16.28 17.52 -18.14
CA GLY A 61 16.14 18.54 -17.10
C GLY A 61 16.19 17.97 -15.69
N PHE A 62 15.92 16.66 -15.51
CA PHE A 62 16.08 15.97 -14.23
C PHE A 62 17.51 16.03 -13.69
N GLU A 63 18.52 16.06 -14.54
CA GLU A 63 19.92 16.24 -14.11
C GLU A 63 20.11 17.58 -13.39
N SER A 64 19.53 18.65 -13.92
CA SER A 64 19.60 19.98 -13.29
C SER A 64 18.92 19.99 -11.92
N ILE A 65 17.81 19.26 -11.79
CA ILE A 65 17.08 19.10 -10.53
C ILE A 65 17.93 18.34 -9.52
N CYS A 66 18.49 17.19 -9.89
CA CYS A 66 19.39 16.43 -9.02
C CYS A 66 20.59 17.26 -8.58
N ASN A 67 21.20 18.02 -9.50
CA ASN A 67 22.32 18.89 -9.18
C ASN A 67 21.94 20.04 -8.23
N GLY A 68 20.76 20.64 -8.40
CA GLY A 68 20.26 21.67 -7.49
C GLY A 68 19.98 21.12 -6.10
N LEU A 69 19.40 19.92 -6.01
CA LEU A 69 19.07 19.27 -4.75
C LEU A 69 20.27 18.90 -3.88
N LYS A 70 21.48 18.84 -4.44
CA LYS A 70 22.72 18.63 -3.67
C LYS A 70 22.89 19.67 -2.56
N SER A 71 22.47 20.92 -2.79
CA SER A 71 22.46 21.98 -1.76
C SER A 71 21.61 21.62 -0.53
N SER A 72 20.60 20.77 -0.71
CA SER A 72 19.67 20.32 0.32
C SER A 72 19.88 18.85 0.74
N ALA A 73 20.93 18.18 0.27
CA ALA A 73 21.09 16.74 0.45
C ALA A 73 21.09 16.31 1.93
N THR A 74 21.60 17.17 2.83
CA THR A 74 21.65 16.90 4.27
C THR A 74 20.31 17.09 4.99
N SER A 75 19.33 17.76 4.37
CA SER A 75 17.99 17.98 4.91
C SER A 75 16.90 17.19 4.17
N LEU A 76 17.18 16.72 2.95
CA LEU A 76 16.21 16.06 2.09
C LEU A 76 15.80 14.71 2.68
N GLN A 77 14.51 14.58 2.97
CA GLN A 77 13.90 13.42 3.60
C GLN A 77 13.02 12.63 2.62
N LYS A 78 12.29 13.33 1.76
CA LYS A 78 11.25 12.72 0.93
C LYS A 78 11.31 13.18 -0.52
N MET A 79 11.15 12.23 -1.43
CA MET A 79 11.04 12.51 -2.85
C MET A 79 9.95 11.64 -3.47
N ASP A 80 9.00 12.29 -4.14
CA ASP A 80 7.97 11.63 -4.93
C ASP A 80 8.22 11.84 -6.42
N LEU A 81 8.50 10.74 -7.12
CA LEU A 81 8.79 10.64 -8.54
C LEU A 81 7.82 9.68 -9.24
N CYS A 82 6.68 9.37 -8.62
CA CYS A 82 5.73 8.42 -9.19
C CYS A 82 5.27 8.84 -10.59
N GLY A 83 5.37 7.96 -11.58
CA GLY A 83 4.87 8.20 -12.93
C GLY A 83 5.64 9.26 -13.73
N CYS A 84 6.91 9.52 -13.39
CA CYS A 84 7.77 10.49 -14.10
C CYS A 84 8.39 9.97 -15.40
N ASN A 85 8.17 8.70 -15.76
CA ASN A 85 8.76 8.07 -16.95
C ASN A 85 10.30 8.12 -16.96
N LEU A 86 10.92 7.89 -15.80
CA LEU A 86 12.38 7.91 -15.65
C LEU A 86 13.01 6.77 -16.46
N SER A 87 14.13 7.06 -17.14
CA SER A 87 14.95 6.07 -17.85
C SER A 87 16.20 5.68 -17.03
N GLU A 88 17.10 4.89 -17.62
CA GLU A 88 18.39 4.55 -17.01
C GLU A 88 19.19 5.79 -16.58
N GLU A 89 19.30 6.81 -17.43
CA GLU A 89 20.08 8.04 -17.12
C GLU A 89 19.54 8.76 -15.89
N GLN A 90 18.21 8.94 -15.82
CA GLN A 90 17.58 9.57 -14.65
C GLN A 90 17.73 8.72 -13.39
N GLY A 91 17.69 7.39 -13.52
CA GLY A 91 17.97 6.49 -12.40
C GLY A 91 19.40 6.67 -11.86
N ILE A 92 20.38 6.84 -12.75
CA ILE A 92 21.76 7.11 -12.37
C ILE A 92 21.89 8.45 -11.63
N TRP A 93 21.32 9.53 -12.17
CA TRP A 93 21.35 10.84 -11.52
C TRP A 93 20.67 10.84 -10.15
N LEU A 94 19.54 10.14 -10.02
CA LEU A 94 18.85 9.97 -8.74
C LEU A 94 19.75 9.21 -7.75
N GLY A 95 20.34 8.09 -8.17
CA GLY A 95 21.22 7.33 -7.31
C GLY A 95 22.45 8.12 -6.87
N ASP A 96 23.01 8.97 -7.73
CA ASP A 96 24.10 9.90 -7.39
C ASP A 96 23.67 10.90 -6.32
N LEU A 97 22.50 11.53 -6.45
CA LEU A 97 21.95 12.41 -5.44
C LEU A 97 21.75 11.68 -4.10
N LEU A 98 21.16 10.48 -4.13
CA LEU A 98 20.84 9.72 -2.92
C LEU A 98 22.09 9.30 -2.12
N ILE A 99 23.27 9.19 -2.75
CA ILE A 99 24.54 8.97 -2.02
C ILE A 99 24.82 10.12 -1.04
N GLU A 100 24.43 11.34 -1.40
CA GLU A 100 24.66 12.54 -0.59
C GLU A 100 23.59 12.69 0.51
N CYS A 101 22.43 12.06 0.35
CA CYS A 101 21.32 12.14 1.31
C CYS A 101 21.50 11.18 2.49
N LYS A 102 21.71 11.73 3.69
CA LYS A 102 21.96 10.94 4.93
C LYS A 102 20.76 10.82 5.87
N VAL A 103 19.71 11.62 5.63
CA VAL A 103 18.48 11.65 6.44
C VAL A 103 17.26 11.24 5.63
N PHE A 104 17.49 10.62 4.47
CA PHE A 104 16.43 10.28 3.53
C PHE A 104 15.57 9.16 4.11
N ASN A 105 14.25 9.30 4.03
CA ASN A 105 13.32 8.37 4.65
C ASN A 105 12.20 7.87 3.73
N HIS A 106 11.77 8.61 2.70
CA HIS A 106 10.70 8.15 1.79
C HIS A 106 11.06 8.34 0.32
N LEU A 107 11.11 7.24 -0.43
CA LEU A 107 11.23 7.26 -1.88
C LEU A 107 9.96 6.73 -2.54
N HIS A 108 9.31 7.54 -3.36
CA HIS A 108 8.25 7.07 -4.24
C HIS A 108 8.75 7.04 -5.69
N LEU A 109 8.92 5.85 -6.24
CA LEU A 109 9.37 5.61 -7.61
C LEU A 109 8.33 4.88 -8.46
N GLY A 110 7.12 4.66 -7.95
CA GLY A 110 6.08 3.89 -8.62
C GLY A 110 5.84 4.33 -10.08
N TYR A 111 5.48 3.38 -10.94
CA TYR A 111 5.17 3.58 -12.35
C TYR A 111 6.31 4.19 -13.18
N ASN A 112 7.56 3.87 -12.83
CA ASN A 112 8.75 4.17 -13.64
C ASN A 112 9.35 2.88 -14.24
N SER A 113 8.59 2.22 -15.12
CA SER A 113 8.96 0.94 -15.72
C SER A 113 10.15 0.98 -16.69
N ASN A 114 10.65 2.17 -17.04
CA ASN A 114 11.75 2.37 -17.99
C ASN A 114 13.12 2.51 -17.30
N ILE A 115 13.16 2.47 -15.96
CA ILE A 115 14.43 2.41 -15.24
C ILE A 115 14.98 0.99 -15.39
N THR A 116 16.11 0.88 -16.09
CA THR A 116 16.79 -0.38 -16.33
C THR A 116 17.51 -0.88 -15.07
N ASP A 117 18.09 -2.07 -15.19
CA ASP A 117 18.97 -2.68 -14.20
C ASP A 117 20.06 -1.73 -13.66
N ASN A 118 20.78 -1.01 -14.53
CA ASN A 118 21.85 -0.10 -14.10
C ASN A 118 21.30 1.08 -13.32
N GLY A 119 20.19 1.66 -13.77
CA GLY A 119 19.53 2.78 -13.10
C GLY A 119 19.05 2.39 -11.70
N LEU A 120 18.33 1.27 -11.56
CA LEU A 120 17.85 0.79 -10.27
C LEU A 120 18.99 0.36 -9.34
N ASN A 121 20.02 -0.31 -9.85
CA ASN A 121 21.21 -0.63 -9.07
C ASN A 121 21.87 0.63 -8.50
N ARG A 122 21.98 1.69 -9.31
CA ARG A 122 22.55 2.96 -8.85
C ARG A 122 21.68 3.62 -7.77
N ILE A 123 20.37 3.60 -7.92
CA ILE A 123 19.42 4.08 -6.90
C ILE A 123 19.61 3.30 -5.59
N PHE A 124 19.62 1.97 -5.64
CA PHE A 124 19.77 1.14 -4.45
C PHE A 124 21.13 1.35 -3.76
N LYS A 125 22.21 1.53 -4.53
CA LYS A 125 23.51 1.94 -3.99
C LYS A 125 23.43 3.31 -3.30
N GLY A 126 22.72 4.27 -3.87
CA GLY A 126 22.51 5.57 -3.23
C GLY A 126 21.79 5.47 -1.89
N LEU A 127 20.70 4.71 -1.83
CA LEU A 127 19.92 4.48 -0.61
C LEU A 127 20.71 3.85 0.55
N THR A 128 21.85 3.20 0.28
CA THR A 128 22.74 2.70 1.35
C THR A 128 23.26 3.81 2.28
N SER A 129 23.16 5.07 1.86
CA SER A 129 23.51 6.24 2.68
C SER A 129 22.49 6.60 3.76
N SER A 130 21.30 6.00 3.71
CA SER A 130 20.17 6.29 4.60
C SER A 130 19.56 5.03 5.24
N LEU A 131 20.32 3.95 5.43
CA LEU A 131 19.84 2.66 5.94
C LEU A 131 19.15 2.73 7.32
N GLU A 132 19.55 3.69 8.15
CA GLU A 132 18.99 3.88 9.50
C GLU A 132 17.71 4.71 9.49
N THR A 133 17.54 5.56 8.47
CA THR A 133 16.42 6.51 8.36
C THR A 133 15.39 6.09 7.31
N LEU A 134 15.70 5.14 6.43
CA LEU A 134 14.82 4.71 5.36
C LEU A 134 13.58 4.01 5.93
N GLU A 135 12.43 4.65 5.75
CA GLU A 135 11.15 4.22 6.30
C GLU A 135 10.19 3.69 5.24
N TYR A 136 10.28 4.21 4.01
CA TYR A 136 9.33 3.87 2.95
C TYR A 136 9.99 3.80 1.57
N ILE A 137 9.72 2.73 0.84
CA ILE A 137 10.09 2.57 -0.56
C ILE A 137 8.85 2.13 -1.37
N ASP A 138 8.47 2.91 -2.37
CA ASP A 138 7.49 2.51 -3.38
C ASP A 138 8.16 2.26 -4.74
N LEU A 139 8.09 1.01 -5.18
CA LEU A 139 8.55 0.53 -6.49
C LEU A 139 7.39 -0.11 -7.26
N SER A 140 6.15 0.29 -6.97
CA SER A 140 4.97 -0.27 -7.64
C SER A 140 5.05 -0.06 -9.15
N GLY A 141 4.77 -1.07 -9.96
CA GLY A 141 4.78 -0.94 -11.42
C GLY A 141 6.12 -0.52 -12.04
N CYS A 142 7.25 -0.76 -11.35
CA CYS A 142 8.60 -0.49 -11.86
C CYS A 142 9.16 -1.62 -12.74
N ASN A 143 8.40 -2.71 -12.95
CA ASN A 143 8.82 -3.89 -13.68
C ASN A 143 10.08 -4.56 -13.08
N ILE A 144 10.08 -4.73 -11.75
CA ILE A 144 11.19 -5.33 -11.02
C ILE A 144 11.46 -6.77 -11.51
N THR A 145 12.66 -6.99 -12.05
CA THR A 145 13.12 -8.28 -12.59
C THR A 145 13.80 -9.15 -11.53
N GLU A 146 13.98 -10.44 -11.80
CA GLU A 146 14.73 -11.36 -10.93
C GLU A 146 16.11 -10.83 -10.54
N ASN A 147 16.86 -10.24 -11.48
CA ASN A 147 18.19 -9.70 -11.22
C ASN A 147 18.15 -8.50 -10.26
N GLN A 148 17.17 -7.60 -10.46
CA GLN A 148 16.99 -6.43 -9.63
C GLN A 148 16.57 -6.77 -8.19
N CYS A 149 15.85 -7.88 -8.01
CA CYS A 149 15.54 -8.41 -6.68
C CYS A 149 16.79 -8.70 -5.84
N PHE A 150 17.94 -9.01 -6.45
CA PHE A 150 19.17 -9.25 -5.71
C PHE A 150 19.72 -7.99 -5.05
N TRP A 151 19.77 -6.88 -5.79
CA TRP A 151 20.21 -5.60 -5.27
C TRP A 151 19.23 -5.04 -4.26
N LEU A 152 17.92 -5.15 -4.53
CA LEU A 152 16.90 -4.74 -3.60
C LEU A 152 16.98 -5.54 -2.30
N GLY A 153 17.09 -6.87 -2.37
CA GLY A 153 17.23 -7.71 -1.17
C GLY A 153 18.50 -7.41 -0.36
N ASP A 154 19.62 -7.06 -1.00
CA ASP A 154 20.85 -6.63 -0.30
C ASP A 154 20.71 -5.28 0.41
N LEU A 155 19.99 -4.33 -0.20
CA LEU A 155 19.64 -3.06 0.44
C LEU A 155 18.75 -3.31 1.66
N LEU A 156 17.66 -4.06 1.47
CA LEU A 156 16.64 -4.30 2.50
C LEU A 156 17.22 -5.02 3.72
N GLN A 157 18.12 -5.98 3.50
CA GLN A 157 18.80 -6.70 4.58
C GLN A 157 19.57 -5.76 5.53
N LYS A 158 20.02 -4.61 5.05
CA LYS A 158 20.81 -3.64 5.81
C LYS A 158 19.95 -2.56 6.47
N CYS A 159 18.67 -2.47 6.13
CA CYS A 159 17.75 -1.54 6.77
C CYS A 159 17.45 -2.02 8.20
N ILE A 160 17.70 -1.17 9.19
CA ILE A 160 17.47 -1.49 10.62
C ILE A 160 16.25 -0.79 11.22
N GLY A 161 15.75 0.24 10.53
CA GLY A 161 14.61 1.04 10.96
C GLY A 161 13.26 0.35 10.74
N LYS A 162 12.19 1.06 11.08
CA LYS A 162 10.84 0.70 10.63
C LYS A 162 10.81 0.81 9.12
N LEU A 163 10.29 -0.20 8.44
CA LEU A 163 10.23 -0.19 6.98
C LEU A 163 8.84 -0.55 6.46
N GLU A 164 8.42 0.17 5.46
CA GLU A 164 7.27 -0.10 4.62
C GLU A 164 7.72 -0.21 3.17
N ILE A 165 7.23 -1.24 2.47
CA ILE A 165 7.61 -1.46 1.07
C ILE A 165 6.37 -1.75 0.21
N ASN A 166 6.33 -1.08 -0.94
CA ASN A 166 5.32 -1.32 -1.96
C ASN A 166 5.97 -1.86 -3.24
N LEU A 167 5.69 -3.12 -3.57
CA LEU A 167 6.10 -3.78 -4.81
C LEU A 167 4.90 -4.14 -5.70
N THR A 168 3.76 -3.50 -5.48
CA THR A 168 2.53 -3.73 -6.26
C THR A 168 2.79 -3.75 -7.77
N SER A 169 2.16 -4.65 -8.51
CA SER A 169 2.27 -4.76 -9.98
C SER A 169 3.69 -5.04 -10.50
N ASN A 170 4.51 -5.75 -9.74
CA ASN A 170 5.77 -6.32 -10.23
C ASN A 170 5.64 -7.84 -10.40
N THR A 171 5.41 -8.30 -11.63
CA THR A 171 5.13 -9.72 -11.94
C THR A 171 6.35 -10.49 -12.44
N GLN A 172 7.49 -9.83 -12.62
CA GLN A 172 8.72 -10.40 -13.21
C GLN A 172 9.78 -10.75 -12.16
N MET A 173 9.40 -10.82 -10.87
CA MET A 173 10.35 -11.03 -9.76
C MET A 173 10.85 -12.47 -9.66
N GLY A 174 10.12 -13.45 -10.21
CA GLY A 174 10.48 -14.88 -10.29
C GLY A 174 11.22 -15.43 -9.08
N GLU A 175 12.32 -16.16 -9.31
CA GLU A 175 13.17 -16.70 -8.23
C GLU A 175 13.84 -15.60 -7.38
N GLY A 176 14.06 -14.42 -7.98
CA GLY A 176 14.60 -13.26 -7.28
C GLY A 176 13.76 -12.82 -6.08
N PHE A 177 12.44 -13.09 -6.08
CA PHE A 177 11.56 -12.77 -4.95
C PHE A 177 12.05 -13.40 -3.63
N LYS A 178 12.70 -14.57 -3.67
CA LYS A 178 13.33 -15.19 -2.49
C LYS A 178 14.34 -14.27 -1.81
N ARG A 179 15.10 -13.51 -2.59
CA ARG A 179 16.12 -12.57 -2.09
C ARG A 179 15.47 -11.33 -1.47
N ILE A 180 14.33 -10.87 -1.99
CA ILE A 180 13.51 -9.85 -1.35
C ILE A 180 12.99 -10.35 0.00
N CYS A 181 12.41 -11.56 0.04
CA CYS A 181 11.95 -12.16 1.29
C CYS A 181 13.08 -12.26 2.32
N TYR A 182 14.27 -12.71 1.91
CA TYR A 182 15.41 -12.76 2.81
C TYR A 182 15.84 -11.37 3.32
N GLY A 183 15.82 -10.35 2.46
CA GLY A 183 16.17 -8.98 2.85
C GLY A 183 15.15 -8.33 3.78
N LEU A 184 13.87 -8.69 3.68
CA LEU A 184 12.79 -8.14 4.50
C LEU A 184 12.64 -8.84 5.87
N LYS A 185 13.36 -9.94 6.13
CA LYS A 185 13.31 -10.69 7.41
C LYS A 185 13.83 -9.83 8.55
N SER A 186 12.93 -9.03 9.12
CA SER A 186 13.23 -8.14 10.24
C SER A 186 12.00 -7.98 11.15
N PRO A 187 12.19 -7.99 12.48
CA PRO A 187 11.10 -7.67 13.39
C PRO A 187 10.63 -6.22 13.27
N SER A 188 11.39 -5.32 12.62
CA SER A 188 11.01 -3.90 12.45
C SER A 188 10.09 -3.63 11.25
N LEU A 189 9.91 -4.61 10.35
CA LEU A 189 9.06 -4.45 9.16
C LEU A 189 7.62 -4.10 9.57
N GLN A 190 7.08 -3.02 9.00
CA GLN A 190 5.76 -2.48 9.35
C GLN A 190 4.70 -2.80 8.32
N SER A 191 5.02 -2.73 7.03
CA SER A 191 4.04 -2.96 5.96
C SER A 191 4.65 -3.57 4.70
N ILE A 192 3.92 -4.49 4.08
CA ILE A 192 4.23 -5.01 2.75
C ILE A 192 3.01 -4.93 1.83
N HIS A 193 3.21 -4.40 0.63
CA HIS A 193 2.20 -4.35 -0.42
C HIS A 193 2.69 -5.11 -1.65
N PHE A 194 2.13 -6.30 -1.87
CA PHE A 194 2.40 -7.17 -3.02
C PHE A 194 1.14 -7.34 -3.87
N THR A 195 0.39 -6.27 -4.11
CA THR A 195 -0.84 -6.35 -4.91
C THR A 195 -0.50 -6.68 -6.36
N PHE A 196 -1.21 -7.62 -6.99
CA PHE A 196 -1.02 -7.98 -8.39
C PHE A 196 0.46 -8.33 -8.74
N CYS A 197 1.14 -9.05 -7.84
CA CYS A 197 2.52 -9.51 -8.05
C CYS A 197 2.60 -10.89 -8.72
N ASN A 198 1.46 -11.56 -8.94
CA ASN A 198 1.38 -12.90 -9.53
C ASN A 198 2.23 -13.93 -8.76
N LEU A 199 2.20 -13.88 -7.42
CA LEU A 199 3.03 -14.74 -6.57
C LEU A 199 2.69 -16.22 -6.78
N SER A 200 3.68 -17.03 -7.15
CA SER A 200 3.55 -18.49 -7.32
C SER A 200 3.38 -19.22 -5.99
N GLU A 201 3.02 -20.50 -6.05
CA GLU A 201 2.98 -21.39 -4.88
C GLU A 201 4.34 -21.40 -4.14
N GLU A 202 5.45 -21.55 -4.86
CA GLU A 202 6.80 -21.53 -4.28
C GLU A 202 7.16 -20.19 -3.62
N GLN A 203 6.77 -19.07 -4.24
CA GLN A 203 6.94 -17.74 -3.66
C GLN A 203 6.10 -17.56 -2.38
N GLY A 204 4.95 -18.25 -2.27
CA GLY A 204 4.13 -18.32 -1.07
C GLY A 204 4.87 -18.94 0.13
N ILE A 205 5.71 -19.95 -0.12
CA ILE A 205 6.55 -20.57 0.92
C ILE A 205 7.60 -19.58 1.43
N TRP A 206 8.28 -18.86 0.53
CA TRP A 206 9.27 -17.86 0.92
C TRP A 206 8.62 -16.67 1.64
N LEU A 207 7.42 -16.27 1.22
CA LEU A 207 6.64 -15.25 1.91
C LEU A 207 6.26 -15.70 3.32
N SER A 208 5.83 -16.95 3.50
CA SER A 208 5.57 -17.51 4.84
C SER A 208 6.80 -17.44 5.74
N ASP A 209 7.97 -17.84 5.22
CA ASP A 209 9.23 -17.83 5.94
C ASP A 209 9.67 -16.39 6.34
N LEU A 210 9.47 -15.41 5.46
CA LEU A 210 9.62 -13.99 5.79
C LEU A 210 8.71 -13.58 6.96
N LEU A 211 7.41 -13.88 6.83
CA LEU A 211 6.39 -13.38 7.75
C LEU A 211 6.56 -13.93 9.18
N PHE A 212 7.15 -15.10 9.32
CA PHE A 212 7.46 -15.70 10.62
C PHE A 212 8.37 -14.80 11.48
N ASP A 213 9.28 -14.05 10.86
CA ASP A 213 10.23 -13.16 11.54
C ASP A 213 9.68 -11.73 11.74
N CYS A 214 8.60 -11.37 11.04
CA CYS A 214 8.06 -10.01 10.98
C CYS A 214 7.07 -9.69 12.12
N THR A 215 7.50 -9.80 13.38
CA THR A 215 6.62 -9.69 14.56
C THR A 215 5.91 -8.33 14.75
N MET A 216 6.41 -7.24 14.16
CA MET A 216 5.79 -5.90 14.23
C MET A 216 5.00 -5.52 12.97
N LEU A 217 4.73 -6.46 12.06
CA LEU A 217 3.97 -6.19 10.84
C LEU A 217 2.56 -5.69 11.17
N THR A 218 2.25 -4.49 10.69
CA THR A 218 0.96 -3.81 10.91
C THR A 218 0.04 -3.94 9.70
N ALA A 219 0.57 -4.11 8.50
CA ALA A 219 -0.23 -4.20 7.29
C ALA A 219 0.35 -5.19 6.28
N ILE A 220 -0.55 -5.96 5.67
CA ILE A 220 -0.23 -6.84 4.55
C ILE A 220 -1.30 -6.70 3.47
N ASN A 221 -0.87 -6.49 2.23
CA ASN A 221 -1.76 -6.46 1.08
C ASN A 221 -1.29 -7.44 0.01
N LEU A 222 -2.04 -8.53 -0.17
CA LEU A 222 -1.83 -9.58 -1.18
C LEU A 222 -2.94 -9.59 -2.23
N THR A 223 -3.67 -8.49 -2.38
CA THR A 223 -4.77 -8.37 -3.34
C THR A 223 -4.34 -8.84 -4.73
N GLN A 224 -5.20 -9.59 -5.43
CA GLN A 224 -4.94 -10.13 -6.77
C GLN A 224 -3.72 -11.06 -6.85
N ASN A 225 -3.52 -11.93 -5.84
CA ASN A 225 -2.55 -13.04 -5.90
C ASN A 225 -3.24 -14.42 -5.82
N GLY A 226 -4.23 -14.65 -6.68
CA GLY A 226 -4.91 -15.95 -6.78
C GLY A 226 -4.01 -17.11 -7.22
N THR A 227 -2.80 -16.83 -7.69
CA THR A 227 -1.77 -17.83 -8.05
C THR A 227 -1.11 -18.51 -6.86
N LEU A 228 -1.27 -17.98 -5.65
CA LEU A 228 -0.80 -18.62 -4.41
C LEU A 228 -1.51 -19.95 -4.13
N LYS A 229 -2.72 -20.15 -4.65
CA LYS A 229 -3.56 -21.35 -4.42
C LYS A 229 -3.52 -21.80 -2.95
N ASN A 230 -3.05 -23.02 -2.67
CA ASN A 230 -3.02 -23.59 -1.32
C ASN A 230 -1.86 -23.05 -0.46
N GLU A 231 -0.83 -22.46 -1.06
CA GLU A 231 0.31 -21.91 -0.33
C GLU A 231 -0.04 -20.62 0.43
N ILE A 232 -1.22 -20.04 0.18
CA ILE A 232 -1.79 -19.01 1.05
C ILE A 232 -2.00 -19.49 2.49
N LEU A 233 -2.15 -20.80 2.71
CA LEU A 233 -2.22 -21.39 4.05
C LEU A 233 -0.90 -21.23 4.80
N ASN A 234 0.23 -21.38 4.12
CA ASN A 234 1.55 -21.13 4.70
C ASN A 234 1.73 -19.65 5.01
N VAL A 235 1.29 -18.75 4.12
CA VAL A 235 1.24 -17.31 4.41
C VAL A 235 0.46 -17.01 5.70
N PHE A 236 -0.71 -17.64 5.91
CA PHE A 236 -1.46 -17.48 7.16
C PHE A 236 -0.71 -18.02 8.37
N ASN A 237 0.03 -19.12 8.24
CA ASN A 237 0.88 -19.64 9.32
C ASN A 237 2.01 -18.66 9.68
N GLY A 238 2.70 -18.09 8.68
CA GLY A 238 3.73 -17.06 8.89
C GLY A 238 3.19 -15.81 9.60
N LEU A 239 1.98 -15.36 9.23
CA LEU A 239 1.33 -14.21 9.87
C LEU A 239 1.00 -14.41 11.35
N THR A 240 1.04 -15.65 11.87
CA THR A 240 0.73 -15.88 13.30
C THR A 240 1.68 -15.14 14.24
N SER A 241 2.92 -14.88 13.80
CA SER A 241 3.93 -14.11 14.55
C SER A 241 3.57 -12.63 14.72
N SER A 242 2.79 -12.05 13.81
CA SER A 242 2.44 -10.62 13.82
C SER A 242 1.00 -10.33 14.27
N CYS A 243 0.22 -11.33 14.69
CA CYS A 243 -1.19 -11.14 15.07
C CYS A 243 -1.42 -10.06 16.16
N ASN A 244 -0.45 -9.81 17.03
CA ASN A 244 -0.55 -8.80 18.09
C ASN A 244 -0.22 -7.37 17.61
N SER A 245 0.29 -7.20 16.40
CA SER A 245 0.64 -5.91 15.78
C SER A 245 -0.21 -5.64 14.52
N LEU A 246 -0.72 -6.67 13.86
CA LEU A 246 -1.46 -6.60 12.61
C LEU A 246 -2.76 -5.80 12.73
N GLN A 247 -2.87 -4.78 11.88
CA GLN A 247 -3.98 -3.83 11.81
C GLN A 247 -4.73 -3.91 10.49
N GLN A 248 -4.07 -4.29 9.39
CA GLN A 248 -4.68 -4.31 8.07
C GLN A 248 -4.34 -5.59 7.32
N ILE A 249 -5.37 -6.24 6.78
CA ILE A 249 -5.22 -7.40 5.90
C ILE A 249 -6.06 -7.15 4.65
N SER A 250 -5.44 -7.21 3.48
CA SER A 250 -6.14 -7.24 2.20
C SER A 250 -5.81 -8.51 1.43
N LEU A 251 -6.85 -9.29 1.16
CA LEU A 251 -6.84 -10.54 0.40
C LEU A 251 -7.88 -10.49 -0.73
N ALA A 252 -8.22 -9.30 -1.22
CA ALA A 252 -9.18 -9.14 -2.29
C ALA A 252 -8.72 -9.89 -3.56
N GLU A 253 -9.63 -10.52 -4.27
CA GLU A 253 -9.32 -11.22 -5.53
C GLU A 253 -8.20 -12.28 -5.40
N CYS A 254 -8.08 -12.91 -4.23
CA CYS A 254 -7.12 -14.00 -3.97
C CYS A 254 -7.68 -15.39 -4.28
N ASN A 255 -8.90 -15.49 -4.82
CA ASN A 255 -9.59 -16.75 -5.12
C ASN A 255 -9.70 -17.69 -3.89
N LEU A 256 -9.98 -17.13 -2.71
CA LEU A 256 -10.05 -17.92 -1.47
C LEU A 256 -11.14 -18.99 -1.53
N THR A 257 -10.78 -20.22 -1.17
CA THR A 257 -11.72 -21.35 -1.04
C THR A 257 -12.39 -21.39 0.35
N GLU A 258 -13.38 -22.27 0.54
CA GLU A 258 -14.02 -22.48 1.86
C GLU A 258 -13.01 -22.89 2.94
N GLU A 259 -12.14 -23.84 2.62
CA GLU A 259 -11.10 -24.33 3.52
C GLU A 259 -10.14 -23.20 3.92
N GLN A 260 -9.67 -22.43 2.93
CA GLN A 260 -8.79 -21.29 3.17
C GLN A 260 -9.49 -20.22 4.03
N GLY A 261 -10.80 -20.02 3.86
CA GLY A 261 -11.60 -19.18 4.76
C GLY A 261 -11.61 -19.67 6.20
N VAL A 262 -11.68 -20.98 6.44
CA VAL A 262 -11.56 -21.57 7.79
C VAL A 262 -10.20 -21.26 8.41
N HIS A 263 -9.12 -21.41 7.64
CA HIS A 263 -7.77 -21.11 8.11
C HIS A 263 -7.56 -19.61 8.38
N LEU A 264 -8.08 -18.73 7.53
CA LEU A 264 -8.08 -17.29 7.77
C LEU A 264 -8.84 -16.96 9.06
N GLY A 265 -10.02 -17.53 9.28
CA GLY A 265 -10.76 -17.33 10.53
C GLY A 265 -10.00 -17.83 11.77
N ASN A 266 -9.22 -18.91 11.65
CA ASN A 266 -8.33 -19.37 12.72
C ASN A 266 -7.19 -18.41 13.03
N LEU A 267 -6.60 -17.79 12.00
CA LEU A 267 -5.60 -16.74 12.16
C LEU A 267 -6.21 -15.54 12.91
N LEU A 268 -7.38 -15.09 12.45
CA LEU A 268 -8.08 -13.90 12.99
C LEU A 268 -8.46 -14.04 14.47
N LEU A 269 -8.66 -15.26 14.98
CA LEU A 269 -8.86 -15.50 16.43
C LEU A 269 -7.67 -15.03 17.29
N LYS A 270 -6.50 -14.83 16.68
CA LYS A 270 -5.29 -14.33 17.35
C LYS A 270 -5.10 -12.83 17.14
N CYS A 271 -5.78 -12.22 16.16
CA CYS A 271 -5.59 -10.82 15.75
C CYS A 271 -6.53 -9.88 16.53
N LYS A 272 -6.00 -9.20 17.55
CA LYS A 272 -6.81 -8.34 18.46
C LYS A 272 -6.82 -6.85 18.10
N ARG A 273 -5.99 -6.45 17.13
CA ARG A 273 -5.79 -5.03 16.75
C ARG A 273 -6.21 -4.73 15.33
N LEU A 274 -6.90 -5.67 14.67
CA LEU A 274 -7.33 -5.49 13.30
C LEU A 274 -8.28 -4.31 13.20
N THR A 275 -8.00 -3.42 12.26
CA THR A 275 -8.77 -2.22 11.97
C THR A 275 -9.38 -2.27 10.58
N HIS A 276 -8.74 -2.96 9.64
CA HIS A 276 -9.19 -3.08 8.26
C HIS A 276 -9.10 -4.53 7.79
N ILE A 277 -10.17 -5.01 7.17
CA ILE A 277 -10.14 -6.27 6.42
C ILE A 277 -10.82 -6.08 5.06
N ASN A 278 -10.13 -6.52 4.01
CA ASN A 278 -10.65 -6.51 2.65
C ASN A 278 -10.60 -7.91 2.07
N LEU A 279 -11.77 -8.50 1.84
CA LEU A 279 -11.95 -9.82 1.22
C LEU A 279 -12.74 -9.74 -0.09
N THR A 280 -12.82 -8.55 -0.69
CA THR A 280 -13.56 -8.29 -1.94
C THR A 280 -13.32 -9.35 -2.98
N ASN A 281 -14.37 -9.77 -3.67
CA ASN A 281 -14.31 -10.72 -4.78
C ASN A 281 -13.64 -12.06 -4.40
N ASN A 282 -13.97 -12.57 -3.21
CA ASN A 282 -13.72 -13.95 -2.84
C ASN A 282 -15.04 -14.65 -2.55
N LYS A 283 -15.32 -15.75 -3.25
CA LYS A 283 -16.51 -16.59 -3.07
C LYS A 283 -16.30 -17.57 -1.91
N ILE A 284 -16.13 -17.02 -0.70
CA ILE A 284 -15.91 -17.84 0.49
C ILE A 284 -17.26 -18.48 0.87
N LEU A 285 -17.34 -19.81 0.87
CA LEU A 285 -18.59 -20.52 1.23
C LEU A 285 -18.91 -20.40 2.73
N SER A 286 -20.15 -20.75 3.10
CA SER A 286 -20.74 -20.50 4.43
C SER A 286 -19.87 -20.91 5.61
N LYS A 287 -19.20 -22.09 5.59
CA LYS A 287 -18.40 -22.53 6.75
C LYS A 287 -17.16 -21.66 6.95
N GLY A 288 -16.45 -21.37 5.86
CA GLY A 288 -15.29 -20.47 5.86
C GLY A 288 -15.67 -19.09 6.35
N PHE A 289 -16.76 -18.53 5.81
CA PHE A 289 -17.24 -17.21 6.20
C PHE A 289 -17.66 -17.11 7.66
N LYS A 290 -18.39 -18.12 8.18
CA LYS A 290 -18.76 -18.21 9.60
C LYS A 290 -17.52 -18.22 10.49
N ARG A 291 -16.46 -18.94 10.09
CA ARG A 291 -15.21 -18.98 10.85
C ARG A 291 -14.49 -17.64 10.83
N ILE A 292 -14.48 -16.93 9.70
CA ILE A 292 -13.96 -15.57 9.58
C ILE A 292 -14.71 -14.63 10.53
N CYS A 293 -16.05 -14.66 10.54
CA CYS A 293 -16.86 -13.85 11.45
C CYS A 293 -16.48 -14.11 12.92
N ASN A 294 -16.35 -15.37 13.32
CA ASN A 294 -15.92 -15.72 14.68
C ASN A 294 -14.51 -15.22 15.02
N GLY A 295 -13.58 -15.26 14.06
CA GLY A 295 -12.24 -14.69 14.23
C GLY A 295 -12.28 -13.17 14.42
N LEU A 296 -13.02 -12.47 13.58
CA LEU A 296 -13.15 -11.00 13.62
C LEU A 296 -13.76 -10.47 14.92
N LYS A 297 -14.54 -11.27 15.66
CA LYS A 297 -15.02 -10.89 17.00
C LYS A 297 -13.88 -10.51 17.95
N MET A 298 -12.67 -11.05 17.75
CA MET A 298 -11.51 -10.70 18.59
C MET A 298 -11.00 -9.28 18.39
N SER A 299 -11.43 -8.61 17.31
CA SER A 299 -11.07 -7.23 16.95
C SER A 299 -12.28 -6.31 16.81
N CYS A 300 -13.48 -6.72 17.28
CA CYS A 300 -14.72 -5.96 17.08
C CYS A 300 -14.66 -4.49 17.59
N PHE A 301 -13.88 -4.23 18.64
CA PHE A 301 -13.68 -2.90 19.20
C PHE A 301 -12.62 -2.05 18.48
N THR A 302 -11.80 -2.66 17.61
CA THR A 302 -10.80 -1.96 16.79
C THR A 302 -11.15 -1.93 15.31
N LEU A 303 -12.03 -2.81 14.85
CA LEU A 303 -12.41 -2.98 13.45
C LEU A 303 -13.20 -1.77 12.96
N LYS A 304 -12.60 -1.04 12.01
CA LYS A 304 -13.12 0.22 11.46
C LYS A 304 -13.61 0.06 10.03
N HIS A 305 -13.00 -0.83 9.25
CA HIS A 305 -13.30 -0.97 7.82
C HIS A 305 -13.45 -2.45 7.45
N ILE A 306 -14.59 -2.80 6.85
CA ILE A 306 -14.87 -4.14 6.33
C ILE A 306 -15.27 -4.00 4.86
N ASN A 307 -14.57 -4.69 3.98
CA ASN A 307 -14.97 -4.82 2.58
C ASN A 307 -15.19 -6.29 2.19
N LEU A 308 -16.45 -6.60 1.88
CA LEU A 308 -16.96 -7.91 1.46
C LEU A 308 -17.74 -7.77 0.13
N SER A 309 -17.40 -6.77 -0.69
CA SER A 309 -18.07 -6.57 -1.98
C SER A 309 -17.76 -7.75 -2.92
N TYR A 310 -18.69 -8.12 -3.79
CA TYR A 310 -18.54 -9.22 -4.76
C TYR A 310 -18.21 -10.59 -4.12
N CYS A 311 -18.62 -10.82 -2.87
CA CYS A 311 -18.33 -12.08 -2.16
C CYS A 311 -19.41 -13.17 -2.35
N ASP A 312 -20.49 -12.86 -3.07
CA ASP A 312 -21.64 -13.75 -3.26
C ASP A 312 -22.26 -14.21 -1.93
N LEU A 313 -22.43 -13.27 -0.98
CA LEU A 313 -22.95 -13.56 0.35
C LEU A 313 -24.39 -14.08 0.27
N SER A 314 -24.60 -15.28 0.81
CA SER A 314 -25.92 -15.89 1.01
C SER A 314 -26.65 -15.30 2.23
N GLU A 315 -27.93 -15.67 2.38
CA GLU A 315 -28.73 -15.35 3.57
C GLU A 315 -28.05 -15.81 4.88
N GLU A 316 -27.56 -17.05 4.96
CA GLU A 316 -26.88 -17.59 6.15
C GLU A 316 -25.64 -16.75 6.53
N GLN A 317 -24.89 -16.32 5.52
CA GLN A 317 -23.69 -15.50 5.73
C GLN A 317 -24.06 -14.09 6.16
N ALA A 318 -25.15 -13.52 5.64
CA ALA A 318 -25.70 -12.25 6.11
C ALA A 318 -26.08 -12.31 7.60
N PHE A 319 -26.65 -13.43 8.06
CA PHE A 319 -26.93 -13.63 9.47
C PHE A 319 -25.66 -13.62 10.32
N CYS A 320 -24.64 -14.38 9.90
CA CYS A 320 -23.33 -14.42 10.59
C CYS A 320 -22.67 -13.04 10.64
N LEU A 321 -22.75 -12.28 9.55
CA LEU A 321 -22.23 -10.92 9.48
C LEU A 321 -22.99 -9.99 10.43
N GLY A 322 -24.32 -10.04 10.46
CA GLY A 322 -25.10 -9.23 11.38
C GLY A 322 -24.82 -9.54 12.85
N ASP A 323 -24.58 -10.81 13.22
CA ASP A 323 -24.12 -11.19 14.55
C ASP A 323 -22.75 -10.57 14.88
N LEU A 324 -21.76 -10.64 13.98
CA LEU A 324 -20.47 -9.97 14.15
C LEU A 324 -20.65 -8.46 14.35
N LEU A 325 -21.42 -7.81 13.47
CA LEU A 325 -21.61 -6.36 13.49
C LEU A 325 -22.29 -5.88 14.77
N SER A 326 -23.16 -6.71 15.37
CA SER A 326 -23.80 -6.38 16.64
C SER A 326 -22.82 -6.23 17.82
N GLU A 327 -21.62 -6.83 17.70
CA GLU A 327 -20.54 -6.72 18.69
C GLU A 327 -19.53 -5.61 18.34
N CYS A 328 -19.50 -5.16 17.09
CA CYS A 328 -18.59 -4.10 16.63
C CYS A 328 -19.17 -2.71 16.96
N THR A 329 -18.39 -1.88 17.64
CA THR A 329 -18.78 -0.50 18.02
C THR A 329 -17.91 0.57 17.38
N ALA A 330 -16.76 0.20 16.82
CA ALA A 330 -15.80 1.12 16.21
C ALA A 330 -15.90 1.23 14.68
N LEU A 331 -16.89 0.55 14.08
CA LEU A 331 -17.00 0.43 12.62
C LEU A 331 -17.31 1.80 12.00
N LYS A 332 -16.51 2.17 11.00
CA LYS A 332 -16.67 3.40 10.22
C LYS A 332 -17.22 3.09 8.84
N ASP A 333 -16.65 2.11 8.16
CA ASP A 333 -17.00 1.80 6.78
C ASP A 333 -17.31 0.33 6.58
N ILE A 334 -18.41 0.08 5.88
CA ILE A 334 -18.79 -1.25 5.43
C ILE A 334 -19.18 -1.24 3.95
N HIS A 335 -18.51 -2.09 3.17
CA HIS A 335 -18.75 -2.24 1.74
C HIS A 335 -19.22 -3.67 1.45
N LEU A 336 -20.44 -3.79 0.95
CA LEU A 336 -21.13 -5.04 0.63
C LEU A 336 -21.66 -5.06 -0.81
N CYS A 337 -21.14 -4.20 -1.69
CA CYS A 337 -21.63 -4.08 -3.07
C CYS A 337 -21.68 -5.43 -3.77
N SER A 338 -22.67 -5.59 -4.65
CA SER A 338 -22.80 -6.76 -5.54
C SER A 338 -22.91 -8.10 -4.80
N ASN A 339 -23.64 -8.10 -3.67
CA ASN A 339 -24.08 -9.31 -2.97
C ASN A 339 -25.61 -9.42 -3.07
N CYS A 340 -26.13 -9.95 -4.17
CA CYS A 340 -27.59 -10.06 -4.38
C CYS A 340 -28.26 -11.14 -3.52
N ASN A 341 -27.51 -12.16 -3.10
CA ASN A 341 -28.05 -13.33 -2.39
C ASN A 341 -28.26 -13.10 -0.87
N MET A 342 -27.87 -11.94 -0.32
CA MET A 342 -28.01 -11.63 1.11
C MET A 342 -29.31 -10.92 1.48
N LYS A 343 -30.17 -10.59 0.50
CA LYS A 343 -31.40 -9.79 0.68
C LYS A 343 -32.26 -10.24 1.85
N ASN A 344 -32.51 -11.55 1.97
CA ASN A 344 -33.36 -12.13 3.02
C ASN A 344 -32.73 -12.07 4.43
N GLY A 345 -31.40 -11.98 4.51
CA GLY A 345 -30.69 -11.84 5.78
C GLY A 345 -30.23 -10.41 6.08
N PHE A 346 -30.53 -9.45 5.20
CA PHE A 346 -30.03 -8.07 5.32
C PHE A 346 -30.57 -7.37 6.57
N ASP A 347 -31.79 -7.69 7.01
CA ASP A 347 -32.37 -7.11 8.23
C ASP A 347 -31.52 -7.43 9.47
N LYS A 348 -30.84 -8.58 9.47
CA LYS A 348 -29.89 -8.95 10.52
C LYS A 348 -28.63 -8.08 10.45
N ILE A 349 -28.09 -7.83 9.25
CA ILE A 349 -26.98 -6.88 9.04
C ILE A 349 -27.37 -5.49 9.55
N TYR A 350 -28.54 -4.99 9.12
CA TYR A 350 -29.09 -3.71 9.57
C TYR A 350 -29.18 -3.63 11.09
N SER A 351 -29.70 -4.68 11.74
CA SER A 351 -29.81 -4.74 13.20
C SER A 351 -28.43 -4.67 13.89
N GLY A 352 -27.42 -5.34 13.35
CA GLY A 352 -26.06 -5.33 13.87
C GLY A 352 -25.38 -3.96 13.70
N LEU A 353 -25.55 -3.30 12.55
CA LEU A 353 -24.97 -1.99 12.28
C LEU A 353 -25.40 -0.90 13.28
N LYS A 354 -26.55 -1.07 13.95
CA LYS A 354 -27.00 -0.16 15.01
C LYS A 354 -25.98 -0.01 16.14
N SER A 355 -25.18 -1.05 16.43
CA SER A 355 -24.12 -1.00 17.44
C SER A 355 -23.01 0.00 17.13
N SER A 356 -22.80 0.31 15.85
CA SER A 356 -21.82 1.31 15.37
C SER A 356 -22.48 2.58 14.82
N LYS A 357 -23.77 2.85 15.13
CA LYS A 357 -24.51 4.01 14.58
C LYS A 357 -23.81 5.37 14.80
N PHE A 358 -23.05 5.52 15.89
CA PHE A 358 -22.37 6.79 16.22
C PHE A 358 -20.97 6.91 15.60
N THR A 359 -20.45 5.83 15.02
CA THR A 359 -19.11 5.75 14.43
C THR A 359 -19.14 5.53 12.92
N LEU A 360 -20.22 4.95 12.39
CA LEU A 360 -20.43 4.69 10.96
C LEU A 360 -20.43 5.99 10.14
N GLN A 361 -19.66 5.96 9.06
CA GLN A 361 -19.45 7.05 8.12
C GLN A 361 -19.95 6.67 6.73
N ASN A 362 -19.58 5.48 6.24
CA ASN A 362 -19.95 5.04 4.89
C ASN A 362 -20.54 3.63 4.88
N ILE A 363 -21.67 3.48 4.18
CA ILE A 363 -22.27 2.17 3.86
C ILE A 363 -22.40 2.07 2.34
N SER A 364 -21.86 1.01 1.75
CA SER A 364 -21.91 0.77 0.31
C SER A 364 -22.57 -0.57 0.02
N ILE A 365 -23.73 -0.55 -0.63
CA ILE A 365 -24.63 -1.69 -0.90
C ILE A 365 -25.20 -1.65 -2.33
N LEU A 366 -24.50 -0.99 -3.26
CA LEU A 366 -24.88 -0.99 -4.68
C LEU A 366 -25.03 -2.42 -5.19
N GLN A 367 -26.04 -2.67 -6.03
CA GLN A 367 -26.29 -3.98 -6.65
C GLN A 367 -26.54 -5.14 -5.66
N CYS A 368 -27.14 -4.88 -4.49
CA CYS A 368 -27.48 -5.92 -3.49
C CYS A 368 -28.93 -6.44 -3.58
N ASP A 369 -29.71 -6.01 -4.58
CA ASP A 369 -31.14 -6.37 -4.76
C ASP A 369 -32.03 -6.12 -3.52
N LEU A 370 -31.69 -5.13 -2.69
CA LEU A 370 -32.48 -4.78 -1.51
C LEU A 370 -33.80 -4.10 -1.89
N SER A 371 -34.83 -4.31 -1.07
CA SER A 371 -36.09 -3.57 -1.22
C SER A 371 -35.90 -2.08 -0.94
N GLU A 372 -36.81 -1.24 -1.44
CA GLU A 372 -36.78 0.20 -1.15
C GLU A 372 -36.90 0.49 0.35
N GLU A 373 -37.67 -0.32 1.09
CA GLU A 373 -37.78 -0.22 2.55
C GLU A 373 -36.43 -0.50 3.24
N GLN A 374 -35.72 -1.55 2.81
CA GLN A 374 -34.39 -1.88 3.34
C GLN A 374 -33.39 -0.76 3.08
N LYS A 375 -33.38 -0.18 1.86
CA LYS A 375 -32.51 0.96 1.54
C LYS A 375 -32.85 2.19 2.39
N LEU A 376 -34.13 2.54 2.51
CA LEU A 376 -34.58 3.68 3.31
C LEU A 376 -34.21 3.53 4.79
N SER A 377 -34.23 2.30 5.33
CA SER A 377 -33.88 2.04 6.74
C SER A 377 -32.44 2.46 7.08
N LEU A 378 -31.53 2.43 6.10
CA LEU A 378 -30.11 2.74 6.26
C LEU A 378 -29.85 4.23 6.41
N ASN A 379 -30.71 5.11 5.88
CA ASN A 379 -30.54 6.57 5.90
C ASN A 379 -30.31 7.16 7.30
N ASN A 380 -30.68 6.42 8.34
CA ASN A 380 -30.51 6.82 9.73
C ASN A 380 -29.25 6.26 10.40
N LEU A 381 -28.41 5.50 9.69
CA LEU A 381 -27.23 4.82 10.24
C LEU A 381 -25.89 5.46 9.88
N ALA A 382 -25.77 6.10 8.72
CA ALA A 382 -24.52 6.70 8.25
C ALA A 382 -24.77 7.96 7.43
N PRO A 383 -23.86 8.96 7.45
CA PRO A 383 -23.98 10.17 6.66
C PRO A 383 -23.84 9.92 5.15
N THR A 384 -23.05 8.92 4.74
CA THR A 384 -22.84 8.58 3.34
C THR A 384 -23.33 7.16 3.06
N ILE A 385 -24.28 7.04 2.13
CA ILE A 385 -24.81 5.75 1.71
C ILE A 385 -24.76 5.68 0.18
N GLN A 386 -24.14 4.63 -0.34
CA GLN A 386 -24.14 4.28 -1.76
C GLN A 386 -25.02 3.03 -1.92
N ALA A 387 -26.27 3.20 -2.35
CA ALA A 387 -27.29 2.15 -2.37
C ALA A 387 -28.02 2.01 -3.69
#